data_AF-P56826-F1
#
_entry.id   AF-P56826-F1
#
_cell.length_a   1.000
_cell.length_b   1.000
_cell.length_c   1.000
_cell.angle_alpha   90.00
_cell.angle_beta   90.00
_cell.angle_gamma   90.00
#
_symmetry.space_group_name_H-M   'P 1'
#
loop_
_entity.id
_entity.type
_entity.pdbx_description
1 polymer ?
#
loop_
_entity_poly.entity_id
_entity_poly.type
_entity_poly.pdbx_seq_one_letter_code
_entity_poly.pdbx_strand_id
1 'polypeptide(L)'
;CPTPDAPQYACCLHGMPTFRESNPNPATRAVSTPNKLFDFKSLGYNYDNLDFHGMDTAHLEAAIKKQKQKDRVFAGFLLHGIKTSADVHLKVCNAADCHEAGVVFVLGARTEMPWHFDRNYKMDITDVLHEMHIPMEALFENDSKIHLEVEIQSVDGAILDSHSLPTPSLIYAPAKGLVSQHIEDHDTETLIRKNVNSLSPSEIKNLRDALVAVQADKSGNGYQKIASYHGMPLSCHYPNGTAFACCQHGMVTFPHWHRLYMKQMEDAMKAKGAKIGIPYWDWTTTFSHLPFLVTEPKNNPFHHGYIDVADTKTTRNPRPQLFDDPEQGDQSFFYRQIAFALEQRDFCDFEIQFEMGHNAIHSWVGGSSPYGMSTLHYTSYDPLFYLHHSNTDRIWAIWQALQKYRGLPYNSANCEINKLKKPMMPFSSDDNPNEVTKAHSTGTKHLNKIQEKDRVFAGFLLRAIGQSADVNFDICRKDGECKFGGTFCVLGGQHEMAWAFDRLFLYDISRTLLQLRLDAHDDFDVKVTIMGIDGKSLPTTLLPPPTILFKPGTGTQLTR
;
A
#
# COMPACT_ATOMS: atom_id res chain seq x y z
N CYS A 1 -48.85 -8.17 39.20
CA CYS A 1 -49.00 -6.70 39.12
C CYS A 1 -50.37 -6.34 38.58
N PRO A 2 -51.30 -5.84 39.39
CA PRO A 2 -52.47 -5.14 38.90
C PRO A 2 -52.51 -3.71 39.46
N THR A 3 -51.90 -2.76 38.74
CA THR A 3 -52.34 -1.35 38.76
C THR A 3 -52.26 -0.83 37.32
N PRO A 4 -53.33 -0.23 36.77
CA PRO A 4 -53.39 0.20 35.36
C PRO A 4 -52.44 1.34 34.98
N ASP A 5 -51.85 2.03 35.97
CA ASP A 5 -51.15 3.31 35.76
C ASP A 5 -49.62 3.25 35.89
N ALA A 6 -49.02 2.05 36.02
CA ALA A 6 -47.57 1.91 36.08
C ALA A 6 -46.98 1.64 34.69
N PRO A 7 -45.94 2.37 34.22
CA PRO A 7 -45.28 2.07 32.96
C PRO A 7 -44.74 0.63 32.96
N GLN A 8 -45.16 -0.17 31.97
CA GLN A 8 -44.87 -1.62 31.85
C GLN A 8 -43.40 -1.99 32.07
N TYR A 9 -42.46 -1.09 31.73
CA TYR A 9 -41.02 -1.30 31.87
C TYR A 9 -40.54 -1.38 33.34
N ALA A 10 -41.19 -0.69 34.27
CA ALA A 10 -40.77 -0.70 35.68
C ALA A 10 -41.16 -2.01 36.40
N CYS A 11 -42.26 -2.66 35.98
CA CYS A 11 -42.70 -3.93 36.56
C CYS A 11 -41.88 -5.14 36.12
N CYS A 12 -41.19 -5.09 34.98
CA CYS A 12 -40.38 -6.22 34.49
C CYS A 12 -39.14 -6.49 35.36
N LEU A 13 -38.47 -5.46 35.89
CA LEU A 13 -37.22 -5.64 36.64
C LEU A 13 -37.42 -6.30 38.02
N HIS A 14 -38.47 -5.93 38.76
CA HIS A 14 -38.78 -6.55 40.06
C HIS A 14 -39.33 -7.98 39.94
N GLY A 15 -39.77 -8.37 38.75
CA GLY A 15 -40.22 -9.72 38.43
C GLY A 15 -39.10 -10.69 38.02
N MET A 16 -37.87 -10.27 37.80
CA MET A 16 -36.81 -11.14 37.26
C MET A 16 -36.25 -12.10 38.33
N PRO A 17 -36.01 -13.40 38.01
CA PRO A 17 -35.65 -14.42 39.00
C PRO A 17 -34.42 -14.09 39.85
N THR A 18 -33.43 -13.41 39.28
CA THR A 18 -32.16 -13.11 39.96
C THR A 18 -32.26 -12.00 40.99
N PHE A 19 -33.22 -11.08 40.85
CA PHE A 19 -33.43 -9.97 41.80
C PHE A 19 -34.40 -10.32 42.94
N ARG A 20 -35.27 -11.33 42.74
CA ARG A 20 -36.28 -11.71 43.73
C ARG A 20 -35.66 -12.20 45.04
N GLU A 21 -36.35 -11.94 46.15
CA GLU A 21 -36.03 -12.52 47.47
C GLU A 21 -36.05 -14.05 47.47
N SER A 22 -36.82 -14.66 46.56
CA SER A 22 -36.89 -16.11 46.37
C SER A 22 -35.61 -16.73 45.79
N ASN A 23 -34.70 -15.93 45.21
CA ASN A 23 -33.40 -16.43 44.78
C ASN A 23 -32.57 -16.76 46.03
N PRO A 24 -32.07 -17.99 46.25
CA PRO A 24 -31.32 -18.33 47.46
C PRO A 24 -29.91 -17.73 47.49
N ASN A 25 -29.31 -17.39 46.35
CA ASN A 25 -27.91 -16.99 46.27
C ASN A 25 -27.70 -15.46 46.41
N PRO A 26 -27.20 -14.96 47.56
CA PRO A 26 -27.03 -13.52 47.81
C PRO A 26 -26.08 -12.84 46.84
N ALA A 27 -25.04 -13.54 46.38
CA ALA A 27 -24.07 -12.98 45.43
C ALA A 27 -24.78 -12.61 44.12
N THR A 28 -25.57 -13.54 43.56
CA THR A 28 -26.32 -13.30 42.32
C THR A 28 -27.40 -12.23 42.46
N ARG A 29 -28.00 -12.06 43.65
CA ARG A 29 -28.93 -10.96 43.92
C ARG A 29 -28.21 -9.60 43.86
N ALA A 30 -27.02 -9.49 44.45
CA ALA A 30 -26.25 -8.24 44.51
C ALA A 30 -25.75 -7.73 43.15
N VAL A 31 -25.44 -8.66 42.23
CA VAL A 31 -24.96 -8.37 40.86
C VAL A 31 -26.02 -8.57 39.77
N SER A 32 -27.29 -8.67 40.15
CA SER A 32 -28.41 -8.95 39.22
C SER A 32 -28.64 -7.88 38.13
N THR A 33 -28.01 -6.71 38.23
CA THR A 33 -28.01 -5.69 37.18
C THR A 33 -26.95 -6.01 36.12
N PRO A 34 -27.30 -6.17 34.83
CA PRO A 34 -26.34 -6.54 33.78
C PRO A 34 -25.08 -5.66 33.71
N ASN A 35 -25.21 -4.36 34.01
CA ASN A 35 -24.07 -3.43 34.03
C ASN A 35 -22.97 -3.83 35.04
N LYS A 36 -23.29 -4.60 36.09
CA LYS A 36 -22.31 -5.09 37.07
C LYS A 36 -21.60 -6.37 36.62
N LEU A 37 -22.04 -7.00 35.52
CA LEU A 37 -21.57 -8.31 35.07
C LEU A 37 -20.49 -8.26 33.98
N PHE A 38 -20.14 -7.07 33.47
CA PHE A 38 -19.16 -6.91 32.39
C PHE A 38 -17.76 -7.44 32.76
N ASP A 39 -17.28 -7.09 33.96
CA ASP A 39 -16.00 -7.62 34.45
C ASP A 39 -16.24 -8.94 35.18
N PHE A 40 -16.04 -10.06 34.48
CA PHE A 40 -16.21 -11.38 35.06
C PHE A 40 -15.28 -11.63 36.27
N LYS A 41 -14.14 -10.95 36.35
CA LYS A 41 -13.21 -11.08 37.48
C LYS A 41 -13.82 -10.55 38.78
N SER A 42 -14.72 -9.56 38.68
CA SER A 42 -15.48 -9.04 39.83
C SER A 42 -16.42 -10.10 40.46
N LEU A 43 -16.73 -11.17 39.73
CA LEU A 43 -17.52 -12.30 40.22
C LEU A 43 -16.68 -13.34 40.99
N GLY A 44 -15.37 -13.14 41.08
CA GLY A 44 -14.47 -13.97 41.90
C GLY A 44 -14.00 -15.27 41.22
N TYR A 45 -14.17 -15.40 39.90
CA TYR A 45 -13.62 -16.52 39.12
C TYR A 45 -12.66 -16.04 38.04
N ASN A 46 -11.85 -16.96 37.52
CA ASN A 46 -10.95 -16.72 36.40
C ASN A 46 -10.90 -17.96 35.48
N TYR A 47 -10.43 -17.78 34.25
CA TYR A 47 -10.19 -18.87 33.31
C TYR A 47 -8.73 -19.32 33.38
N ASP A 48 -8.46 -20.57 33.02
CA ASP A 48 -7.10 -21.13 32.91
C ASP A 48 -6.31 -20.50 31.76
N ASN A 49 -6.97 -20.22 30.63
CA ASN A 49 -6.44 -19.43 29.51
C ASN A 49 -7.57 -18.66 28.79
N LEU A 50 -7.20 -17.74 27.90
CA LEU A 50 -8.13 -16.97 27.06
C LEU A 50 -7.77 -17.14 25.58
N ASP A 51 -7.42 -18.36 25.19
CA ASP A 51 -6.95 -18.64 23.84
C ASP A 51 -8.12 -19.07 22.95
N PHE A 52 -8.13 -18.59 21.71
CA PHE A 52 -9.11 -18.98 20.70
C PHE A 52 -8.40 -19.78 19.61
N HIS A 53 -8.72 -21.08 19.49
CA HIS A 53 -8.08 -21.97 18.51
C HIS A 53 -6.55 -21.97 18.61
N GLY A 54 -6.02 -21.94 19.85
CA GLY A 54 -4.58 -21.89 20.12
C GLY A 54 -3.92 -20.53 19.85
N MET A 55 -4.69 -19.50 19.48
CA MET A 55 -4.21 -18.13 19.36
C MET A 55 -4.48 -17.38 20.65
N ASP A 56 -3.45 -16.75 21.21
CA ASP A 56 -3.64 -15.75 22.26
C ASP A 56 -4.37 -14.50 21.70
N THR A 57 -4.74 -13.59 22.59
CA THR A 57 -5.47 -12.36 22.23
C THR A 57 -4.75 -11.47 21.20
N ALA A 58 -3.42 -11.45 21.16
CA ALA A 58 -2.65 -10.62 20.23
C ALA A 58 -2.62 -11.24 18.82
N HIS A 59 -2.41 -12.56 18.74
CA HIS A 59 -2.47 -13.32 17.51
C HIS A 59 -3.89 -13.33 16.93
N LEU A 60 -4.92 -13.44 17.78
CA LEU A 60 -6.32 -13.35 17.37
C LEU A 60 -6.64 -11.98 16.75
N GLU A 61 -6.20 -10.87 17.36
CA GLU A 61 -6.40 -9.53 16.81
C GLU A 61 -5.69 -9.35 15.45
N ALA A 62 -4.48 -9.90 15.30
CA ALA A 62 -3.76 -9.90 14.02
C ALA A 62 -4.53 -10.70 12.95
N ALA A 63 -5.08 -11.87 13.30
CA ALA A 63 -5.91 -12.67 12.40
C ALA A 63 -7.20 -11.94 11.99
N ILE A 64 -7.87 -11.28 12.93
CA ILE A 64 -9.07 -10.47 12.67
C ILE A 64 -8.75 -9.28 11.75
N LYS A 65 -7.62 -8.59 11.97
CA LYS A 65 -7.17 -7.51 11.08
C LYS A 65 -6.92 -8.01 9.67
N LYS A 66 -6.25 -9.17 9.51
CA LYS A 66 -6.03 -9.82 8.21
C LYS A 66 -7.33 -10.18 7.51
N GLN A 67 -8.35 -10.64 8.23
CA GLN A 67 -9.68 -10.89 7.64
C GLN A 67 -10.37 -9.60 7.17
N LYS A 68 -10.19 -8.48 7.88
CA LYS A 68 -10.77 -7.17 7.51
C LYS A 68 -10.06 -6.49 6.33
N GLN A 69 -8.95 -7.03 5.84
CA GLN A 69 -8.22 -6.57 4.66
C GLN A 69 -8.72 -7.20 3.35
N LYS A 70 -9.75 -8.06 3.41
CA LYS A 70 -10.42 -8.64 2.23
C LYS A 70 -11.85 -8.11 2.13
N ASP A 71 -12.31 -7.85 0.93
CA ASP A 71 -13.72 -7.58 0.66
C ASP A 71 -14.54 -8.82 1.01
N ARG A 72 -15.71 -8.61 1.61
CA ARG A 72 -16.58 -9.70 2.05
C ARG A 72 -18.04 -9.34 1.81
N VAL A 73 -18.84 -10.37 1.53
CA VAL A 73 -20.27 -10.23 1.32
C VAL A 73 -21.00 -11.01 2.41
N PHE A 74 -21.99 -10.38 3.02
CA PHE A 74 -22.79 -10.96 4.09
C PHE A 74 -24.26 -11.03 3.72
N ALA A 75 -24.94 -12.09 4.13
CA ALA A 75 -26.39 -12.12 4.26
C ALA A 75 -26.78 -11.57 5.65
N GLY A 76 -27.57 -10.50 5.65
CA GLY A 76 -28.05 -9.81 6.84
C GLY A 76 -29.46 -10.23 7.22
N PHE A 77 -29.63 -10.88 8.38
CA PHE A 77 -30.91 -11.34 8.89
C PHE A 77 -31.41 -10.44 10.02
N LEU A 78 -32.62 -9.87 9.88
CA LEU A 78 -33.29 -9.18 10.97
C LEU A 78 -34.16 -10.18 11.75
N LEU A 79 -33.61 -10.77 12.82
CA LEU A 79 -34.31 -11.85 13.54
C LEU A 79 -35.22 -11.28 14.64
N HIS A 80 -36.37 -11.94 14.82
CA HIS A 80 -37.29 -11.74 15.93
C HIS A 80 -37.87 -13.07 16.40
N GLY A 81 -38.46 -13.09 17.60
CA GLY A 81 -39.07 -14.30 18.15
C GLY A 81 -40.27 -14.76 17.33
N ILE A 82 -40.30 -16.04 16.97
CA ILE A 82 -41.34 -16.70 16.16
C ILE A 82 -42.16 -17.73 16.95
N LYS A 83 -42.07 -17.73 18.29
CA LYS A 83 -42.83 -18.61 19.21
C LYS A 83 -42.56 -20.10 19.11
N THR A 84 -41.57 -20.50 18.32
CA THR A 84 -41.07 -21.87 18.19
C THR A 84 -39.59 -21.84 17.85
N SER A 85 -38.90 -22.97 18.04
CA SER A 85 -37.53 -23.13 17.55
C SER A 85 -37.56 -23.52 16.08
N ALA A 86 -36.63 -22.97 15.29
CA ALA A 86 -36.53 -23.25 13.86
C ALA A 86 -35.10 -23.09 13.33
N ASP A 87 -34.83 -23.83 12.27
CA ASP A 87 -33.62 -23.77 11.46
C ASP A 87 -33.95 -22.96 10.20
N VAL A 88 -33.17 -21.91 9.95
CA VAL A 88 -33.36 -20.98 8.84
C VAL A 88 -32.27 -21.24 7.82
N HIS A 89 -32.61 -21.99 6.79
CA HIS A 89 -31.71 -22.37 5.70
C HIS A 89 -31.63 -21.25 4.67
N LEU A 90 -30.40 -20.84 4.33
CA LEU A 90 -30.13 -19.79 3.35
C LEU A 90 -29.59 -20.40 2.06
N LYS A 91 -30.18 -20.01 0.94
CA LYS A 91 -29.69 -20.30 -0.41
C LYS A 91 -29.30 -19.01 -1.12
N VAL A 92 -28.17 -19.03 -1.82
CA VAL A 92 -27.76 -17.95 -2.74
C VAL A 92 -28.10 -18.43 -4.15
N CYS A 93 -28.92 -17.66 -4.85
CA CYS A 93 -29.42 -18.00 -6.17
C CYS A 93 -28.94 -17.01 -7.22
N ASN A 94 -28.48 -17.50 -8.38
CA ASN A 94 -28.28 -16.72 -9.59
C ASN A 94 -29.28 -17.19 -10.65
N ALA A 95 -30.33 -16.39 -10.87
CA ALA A 95 -31.50 -16.77 -11.66
C ALA A 95 -32.21 -18.03 -11.13
N ALA A 96 -31.93 -19.22 -11.67
CA ALA A 96 -32.56 -20.48 -11.25
C ALA A 96 -31.57 -21.44 -10.56
N ASP A 97 -30.28 -21.11 -10.59
CA ASP A 97 -29.23 -21.92 -9.98
C ASP A 97 -29.00 -21.47 -8.54
N CYS A 98 -29.27 -22.35 -7.58
CA CYS A 98 -29.27 -22.03 -6.15
C CYS A 98 -28.32 -22.96 -5.40
N HIS A 99 -27.43 -22.38 -4.60
CA HIS A 99 -26.51 -23.11 -3.73
C HIS A 99 -26.85 -22.85 -2.26
N GLU A 100 -26.76 -23.88 -1.42
CA GLU A 100 -26.88 -23.75 0.03
C GLU A 100 -25.72 -22.90 0.55
N ALA A 101 -26.01 -21.82 1.25
CA ALA A 101 -25.02 -20.86 1.73
C ALA A 101 -24.76 -20.95 3.24
N GLY A 102 -25.72 -21.45 4.02
CA GLY A 102 -25.57 -21.64 5.45
C GLY A 102 -26.90 -21.77 6.18
N VAL A 103 -26.84 -21.98 7.49
CA VAL A 103 -28.02 -22.17 8.35
C VAL A 103 -27.94 -21.27 9.58
N VAL A 104 -29.02 -20.55 9.88
CA VAL A 104 -29.18 -19.76 11.11
C VAL A 104 -30.15 -20.49 12.03
N PHE A 105 -29.77 -20.67 13.29
CA PHE A 105 -30.62 -21.34 14.28
C PHE A 105 -31.33 -20.32 15.15
N VAL A 106 -32.66 -20.43 15.28
CA VAL A 106 -33.49 -19.57 16.14
C VAL A 106 -34.14 -20.42 17.23
N LEU A 107 -33.89 -20.05 18.48
CA LEU A 107 -34.50 -20.72 19.64
C LEU A 107 -35.77 -19.96 20.06
N GLY A 108 -36.87 -20.68 20.24
CA GLY A 108 -38.13 -20.07 20.67
C GLY A 108 -39.11 -21.07 21.27
N ALA A 109 -40.08 -20.57 22.02
CA ALA A 109 -41.14 -21.37 22.60
C ALA A 109 -42.44 -20.56 22.70
N ARG A 110 -43.58 -21.24 22.84
CA ARG A 110 -44.90 -20.58 22.96
C ARG A 110 -44.96 -19.58 24.12
N THR A 111 -44.22 -19.84 25.20
CA THR A 111 -44.15 -19.00 26.41
C THR A 111 -43.02 -17.98 26.38
N GLU A 112 -42.29 -17.82 25.28
CA GLU A 112 -41.17 -16.89 25.23
C GLU A 112 -41.63 -15.43 25.37
N MET A 113 -40.81 -14.63 26.06
CA MET A 113 -40.93 -13.18 26.02
C MET A 113 -40.67 -12.71 24.58
N PRO A 114 -41.55 -11.91 23.96
CA PRO A 114 -41.28 -11.34 22.64
C PRO A 114 -39.94 -10.59 22.63
N TRP A 115 -39.14 -10.84 21.59
CA TRP A 115 -37.84 -10.19 21.39
C TRP A 115 -37.66 -9.89 19.90
N HIS A 116 -36.86 -8.88 19.59
CA HIS A 116 -36.38 -8.57 18.26
C HIS A 116 -34.94 -8.08 18.38
N PHE A 117 -34.08 -8.41 17.41
CA PHE A 117 -32.76 -7.77 17.36
C PHE A 117 -32.89 -6.31 16.94
N ASP A 118 -31.96 -5.48 17.43
CA ASP A 118 -31.81 -4.08 17.05
C ASP A 118 -31.06 -3.91 15.72
N ARG A 119 -30.27 -4.92 15.32
CA ARG A 119 -29.44 -4.94 14.12
C ARG A 119 -29.47 -6.30 13.43
N ASN A 120 -29.13 -6.33 12.16
CA ASN A 120 -29.05 -7.56 11.40
C ASN A 120 -27.90 -8.44 11.87
N TYR A 121 -28.17 -9.73 12.09
CA TYR A 121 -27.15 -10.77 12.17
C TYR A 121 -26.51 -10.95 10.79
N LYS A 122 -25.18 -11.00 10.71
CA LYS A 122 -24.44 -11.09 9.44
C LYS A 122 -23.82 -12.47 9.31
N MET A 123 -24.24 -13.23 8.31
CA MET A 123 -23.62 -14.49 7.88
C MET A 123 -22.72 -14.23 6.69
N ASP A 124 -21.47 -14.69 6.74
CA ASP A 124 -20.51 -14.51 5.64
C ASP A 124 -20.85 -15.49 4.50
N ILE A 125 -21.12 -14.96 3.31
CA ILE A 125 -21.43 -15.74 2.09
C ILE A 125 -20.35 -15.57 1.02
N THR A 126 -19.21 -14.96 1.37
CA THR A 126 -18.13 -14.65 0.43
C THR A 126 -17.60 -15.91 -0.27
N ASP A 127 -17.39 -16.99 0.48
CA ASP A 127 -16.87 -18.24 -0.06
C ASP A 127 -17.87 -18.91 -1.01
N VAL A 128 -19.18 -18.84 -0.72
CA VAL A 128 -20.25 -19.39 -1.57
C VAL A 128 -20.32 -18.66 -2.91
N LEU A 129 -20.21 -17.32 -2.90
CA LEU A 129 -20.14 -16.53 -4.13
C LEU A 129 -18.91 -16.88 -4.98
N HIS A 130 -17.77 -17.10 -4.31
CA HIS A 130 -16.55 -17.55 -4.98
C HIS A 130 -16.71 -18.95 -5.60
N GLU A 131 -17.35 -19.90 -4.91
CA GLU A 131 -17.64 -21.24 -5.41
C GLU A 131 -18.60 -21.22 -6.61
N MET A 132 -19.61 -20.35 -6.58
CA MET A 132 -20.53 -20.11 -7.69
C MET A 132 -19.90 -19.32 -8.86
N HIS A 133 -18.62 -18.93 -8.76
CA HIS A 133 -17.90 -18.11 -9.74
C HIS A 133 -18.57 -16.76 -10.02
N ILE A 134 -19.27 -16.20 -9.02
CA ILE A 134 -19.94 -14.92 -9.12
C ILE A 134 -18.95 -13.81 -8.70
N PRO A 135 -18.60 -12.87 -9.58
CA PRO A 135 -17.78 -11.72 -9.20
C PRO A 135 -18.55 -10.83 -8.23
N MET A 136 -17.88 -10.28 -7.21
CA MET A 136 -18.54 -9.45 -6.19
C MET A 136 -19.15 -8.19 -6.81
N GLU A 137 -18.62 -7.74 -7.94
CA GLU A 137 -19.08 -6.59 -8.72
C GLU A 137 -20.48 -6.81 -9.30
N ALA A 138 -20.83 -8.07 -9.65
CA ALA A 138 -22.15 -8.43 -10.14
C ALA A 138 -23.26 -8.20 -9.09
N LEU A 139 -22.93 -7.98 -7.81
CA LEU A 139 -23.92 -7.61 -6.79
C LEU A 139 -24.40 -6.15 -6.94
N PHE A 140 -23.66 -5.32 -7.69
CA PHE A 140 -23.97 -3.90 -7.90
C PHE A 140 -24.53 -3.59 -9.30
N GLU A 141 -24.53 -4.58 -10.20
CA GLU A 141 -25.06 -4.46 -11.55
C GLU A 141 -26.59 -4.51 -11.53
N ASN A 142 -27.26 -3.59 -12.25
CA ASN A 142 -28.73 -3.48 -12.22
C ASN A 142 -29.44 -4.70 -12.86
N ASP A 143 -28.77 -5.43 -13.75
CA ASP A 143 -29.25 -6.64 -14.41
C ASP A 143 -28.87 -7.93 -13.66
N SER A 144 -28.27 -7.78 -12.47
CA SER A 144 -27.96 -8.90 -11.59
C SER A 144 -29.22 -9.69 -11.23
N LYS A 145 -29.17 -11.00 -11.46
CA LYS A 145 -30.23 -11.95 -11.10
C LYS A 145 -29.97 -12.63 -9.76
N ILE A 146 -29.03 -12.09 -8.99
CA ILE A 146 -28.59 -12.65 -7.71
C ILE A 146 -29.62 -12.28 -6.65
N HIS A 147 -30.14 -13.28 -5.95
CA HIS A 147 -31.08 -13.10 -4.85
C HIS A 147 -30.88 -14.17 -3.77
N LEU A 148 -31.45 -13.91 -2.60
CA LEU A 148 -31.37 -14.80 -1.45
C LEU A 148 -32.72 -15.47 -1.23
N GLU A 149 -32.73 -16.79 -1.11
CA GLU A 149 -33.91 -17.56 -0.73
C GLU A 149 -33.74 -18.15 0.68
N VAL A 150 -34.84 -18.20 1.42
CA VAL A 150 -34.86 -18.71 2.80
C VAL A 150 -35.94 -19.76 2.95
N GLU A 151 -35.56 -20.89 3.54
CA GLU A 151 -36.46 -21.96 3.94
C GLU A 151 -36.41 -22.10 5.46
N ILE A 152 -37.56 -21.94 6.13
CA ILE A 152 -37.64 -21.97 7.59
C ILE A 152 -38.25 -23.31 7.99
N GLN A 153 -37.47 -24.16 8.66
CA GLN A 153 -37.93 -25.46 9.16
C GLN A 153 -38.06 -25.42 10.68
N SER A 154 -39.26 -25.63 11.20
CA SER A 154 -39.44 -25.79 12.66
C SER A 154 -38.80 -27.09 13.16
N VAL A 155 -38.50 -27.13 14.46
CA VAL A 155 -37.92 -28.35 15.10
C VAL A 155 -38.78 -29.60 14.93
N ASP A 156 -40.10 -29.45 14.76
CA ASP A 156 -41.02 -30.57 14.49
C ASP A 156 -40.99 -31.03 13.02
N GLY A 157 -40.15 -30.40 12.18
CA GLY A 157 -39.98 -30.69 10.76
C GLY A 157 -40.95 -29.97 9.83
N ALA A 158 -41.89 -29.19 10.36
CA ALA A 158 -42.83 -28.43 9.54
C ALA A 158 -42.15 -27.19 8.93
N ILE A 159 -42.34 -26.99 7.62
CA ILE A 159 -41.88 -25.81 6.89
C ILE A 159 -42.81 -24.64 7.25
N LEU A 160 -42.24 -23.59 7.83
CA LEU A 160 -42.92 -22.34 8.18
C LEU A 160 -42.96 -21.41 6.97
N ASP A 161 -43.88 -20.45 6.98
CA ASP A 161 -43.94 -19.40 5.96
C ASP A 161 -42.62 -18.60 5.95
N SER A 162 -41.99 -18.45 4.80
CA SER A 162 -40.75 -17.70 4.62
C SER A 162 -40.87 -16.24 5.05
N HIS A 163 -42.09 -15.68 5.03
CA HIS A 163 -42.38 -14.32 5.51
C HIS A 163 -42.48 -14.21 7.04
N SER A 164 -42.34 -15.33 7.77
CA SER A 164 -42.27 -15.33 9.24
C SER A 164 -41.04 -14.58 9.76
N LEU A 165 -40.02 -14.38 8.92
CA LEU A 165 -38.89 -13.50 9.16
C LEU A 165 -38.74 -12.52 7.98
N PRO A 166 -38.23 -11.31 8.22
CA PRO A 166 -37.88 -10.39 7.15
C PRO A 166 -36.90 -11.02 6.15
N THR A 167 -37.07 -10.71 4.87
CA THR A 167 -36.16 -11.15 3.81
C THR A 167 -34.73 -10.71 4.11
N PRO A 168 -33.73 -11.59 4.00
CA PRO A 168 -32.35 -11.23 4.28
C PRO A 168 -31.82 -10.21 3.26
N SER A 169 -30.95 -9.31 3.73
CA SER A 169 -30.31 -8.28 2.92
C SER A 169 -28.91 -8.69 2.48
N LEU A 170 -28.50 -8.42 1.25
CA LEU A 170 -27.09 -8.50 0.85
C LEU A 170 -26.31 -7.29 1.39
N ILE A 171 -25.19 -7.53 2.05
CA ILE A 171 -24.33 -6.51 2.65
C ILE A 171 -22.90 -6.71 2.15
N TYR A 172 -22.44 -5.84 1.26
CA TYR A 172 -21.03 -5.76 0.90
C TYR A 172 -20.24 -4.97 1.95
N ALA A 173 -19.16 -5.57 2.46
CA ALA A 173 -18.23 -4.95 3.37
C ALA A 173 -16.87 -4.81 2.69
N PRO A 174 -16.48 -3.60 2.23
CA PRO A 174 -15.19 -3.40 1.60
C PRO A 174 -14.04 -3.66 2.58
N ALA A 175 -12.88 -4.05 2.07
CA ALA A 175 -11.67 -4.14 2.88
C ALA A 175 -11.35 -2.77 3.50
N LYS A 176 -11.02 -2.76 4.80
CA LYS A 176 -10.69 -1.52 5.51
C LYS A 176 -9.41 -0.91 4.93
N GLY A 177 -9.54 0.25 4.27
CA GLY A 177 -8.46 0.95 3.58
C GLY A 177 -8.78 1.30 2.11
N LEU A 178 -9.83 0.71 1.54
CA LEU A 178 -10.34 1.09 0.21
C LEU A 178 -10.97 2.49 0.24
N VAL A 179 -10.34 3.42 -0.48
CA VAL A 179 -11.03 4.58 -1.05
C VAL A 179 -11.50 4.16 -2.43
N SER A 180 -12.79 3.84 -2.58
CA SER A 180 -13.37 3.54 -3.90
C SER A 180 -13.41 4.84 -4.70
N GLN A 181 -12.61 4.91 -5.77
CA GLN A 181 -12.74 5.97 -6.78
C GLN A 181 -13.73 5.47 -7.83
N HIS A 182 -14.83 6.21 -8.04
CA HIS A 182 -15.72 6.00 -9.18
C HIS A 182 -14.91 6.10 -10.46
N ILE A 183 -14.96 5.05 -11.28
CA ILE A 183 -14.35 5.03 -12.60
C ILE A 183 -15.50 5.00 -13.59
N GLU A 184 -15.62 6.09 -14.34
CA GLU A 184 -16.39 6.10 -15.58
C GLU A 184 -15.71 5.13 -16.55
N ASP A 185 -16.51 4.31 -17.24
CA ASP A 185 -16.08 3.42 -18.31
C ASP A 185 -15.33 4.24 -19.36
N HIS A 186 -14.01 4.24 -19.26
CA HIS A 186 -13.13 4.96 -20.17
C HIS A 186 -12.56 4.02 -21.22
N ASP A 187 -12.40 4.59 -22.41
CA ASP A 187 -12.00 4.01 -23.69
C ASP A 187 -11.06 2.80 -23.58
N THR A 188 -11.46 1.69 -24.20
CA THR A 188 -10.85 0.34 -24.10
C THR A 188 -9.37 0.24 -24.49
N GLU A 189 -8.74 1.31 -24.99
CA GLU A 189 -7.34 1.27 -25.40
C GLU A 189 -6.34 1.57 -24.28
N THR A 190 -6.70 2.40 -23.30
CA THR A 190 -5.76 2.86 -22.25
C THR A 190 -6.00 2.19 -20.91
N LEU A 191 -4.99 1.43 -20.45
CA LEU A 191 -5.01 0.83 -19.12
C LEU A 191 -4.83 1.90 -18.03
N ILE A 192 -5.69 1.89 -17.02
CA ILE A 192 -5.60 2.82 -15.87
C ILE A 192 -4.78 2.17 -14.75
N ARG A 193 -3.73 2.85 -14.30
CA ARG A 193 -2.97 2.48 -13.09
C ARG A 193 -3.68 3.01 -11.84
N LYS A 194 -4.20 2.12 -10.99
CA LYS A 194 -4.95 2.47 -9.76
C LYS A 194 -4.09 2.37 -8.51
N ASN A 195 -4.54 2.97 -7.40
CA ASN A 195 -3.90 2.75 -6.10
C ASN A 195 -4.07 1.28 -5.71
N VAL A 196 -2.98 0.62 -5.30
CA VAL A 196 -3.00 -0.78 -4.85
C VAL A 196 -4.00 -1.04 -3.73
N ASN A 197 -4.25 -0.06 -2.86
CA ASN A 197 -5.20 -0.15 -1.76
C ASN A 197 -6.66 0.03 -2.19
N SER A 198 -6.93 0.35 -3.47
CA SER A 198 -8.27 0.57 -4.02
C SER A 198 -8.71 -0.52 -5.00
N LEU A 199 -7.90 -1.56 -5.17
CA LEU A 199 -8.19 -2.66 -6.10
C LEU A 199 -9.32 -3.53 -5.58
N SER A 200 -10.25 -3.87 -6.46
CA SER A 200 -11.30 -4.87 -6.21
C SER A 200 -10.74 -6.30 -6.26
N PRO A 201 -11.47 -7.30 -5.71
CA PRO A 201 -11.04 -8.69 -5.74
C PRO A 201 -10.87 -9.25 -7.15
N SER A 202 -11.74 -8.86 -8.09
CA SER A 202 -11.66 -9.28 -9.49
C SER A 202 -10.41 -8.72 -10.19
N GLU A 203 -10.05 -7.47 -9.89
CA GLU A 203 -8.83 -6.83 -10.39
C GLU A 203 -7.58 -7.46 -9.81
N ILE A 204 -7.55 -7.75 -8.51
CA ILE A 204 -6.45 -8.48 -7.87
C ILE A 204 -6.26 -9.84 -8.54
N LYS A 205 -7.35 -10.58 -8.78
CA LYS A 205 -7.30 -11.88 -9.48
C LYS A 205 -6.75 -11.71 -10.90
N ASN A 206 -7.29 -10.76 -11.67
CA ASN A 206 -6.85 -10.51 -13.05
C ASN A 206 -5.37 -10.15 -13.15
N LEU A 207 -4.87 -9.27 -12.27
CA LEU A 207 -3.47 -8.90 -12.20
C LEU A 207 -2.56 -10.09 -11.84
N ARG A 208 -2.99 -10.95 -10.92
CA ARG A 208 -2.26 -12.17 -10.56
C ARG A 208 -2.18 -13.13 -11.74
N ASP A 209 -3.31 -13.41 -12.38
CA ASP A 209 -3.36 -14.30 -13.55
C ASP A 209 -2.47 -13.79 -14.69
N ALA A 210 -2.52 -12.49 -14.98
CA ALA A 210 -1.66 -11.85 -15.99
C ALA A 210 -0.17 -11.92 -15.62
N LEU A 211 0.20 -11.64 -14.37
CA LEU A 211 1.60 -11.71 -13.93
C LEU A 211 2.15 -13.14 -13.98
N VAL A 212 1.35 -14.16 -13.58
CA VAL A 212 1.74 -15.57 -13.73
C VAL A 212 2.03 -15.90 -15.20
N ALA A 213 1.19 -15.44 -16.12
CA ALA A 213 1.37 -15.68 -17.55
C ALA A 213 2.60 -14.96 -18.12
N VAL A 214 2.96 -13.77 -17.63
CA VAL A 214 4.21 -13.08 -18.02
C VAL A 214 5.44 -13.76 -17.41
N GLN A 215 5.35 -14.26 -16.17
CA GLN A 215 6.42 -15.03 -15.52
C GLN A 215 6.71 -16.37 -16.20
N ALA A 216 5.68 -17.00 -16.77
CA ALA A 216 5.80 -18.23 -17.55
C ALA A 216 6.33 -18.01 -18.99
N ASP A 217 6.22 -16.78 -19.52
CA ASP A 217 6.68 -16.45 -20.87
C ASP A 217 8.22 -16.38 -20.93
N LYS A 218 8.82 -17.16 -21.84
CA LYS A 218 10.28 -17.23 -22.06
C LYS A 218 10.72 -16.49 -23.34
N SER A 219 9.82 -15.76 -24.00
CA SER A 219 10.12 -14.95 -25.17
C SER A 219 10.86 -13.64 -24.80
N GLY A 220 11.16 -12.81 -25.81
CA GLY A 220 11.74 -11.48 -25.61
C GLY A 220 10.88 -10.52 -24.78
N ASN A 221 9.59 -10.81 -24.61
CA ASN A 221 8.65 -10.07 -23.75
C ASN A 221 8.35 -10.77 -22.41
N GLY A 222 9.06 -11.86 -22.12
CA GLY A 222 8.92 -12.60 -20.88
C GLY A 222 9.46 -11.85 -19.66
N TYR A 223 8.98 -12.23 -18.47
CA TYR A 223 9.37 -11.58 -17.21
C TYR A 223 10.89 -11.50 -17.01
N GLN A 224 11.62 -12.59 -17.28
CA GLN A 224 13.08 -12.63 -17.12
C GLN A 224 13.79 -11.67 -18.06
N LYS A 225 13.35 -11.57 -19.33
CA LYS A 225 13.96 -10.67 -20.30
C LYS A 225 13.67 -9.21 -19.93
N ILE A 226 12.45 -8.89 -19.51
CA ILE A 226 12.11 -7.54 -19.05
C ILE A 226 12.89 -7.23 -17.76
N ALA A 227 12.91 -8.11 -16.76
CA ALA A 227 13.70 -7.94 -15.53
C ALA A 227 15.19 -7.65 -15.81
N SER A 228 15.78 -8.31 -16.81
CA SER A 228 17.18 -8.13 -17.21
C SER A 228 17.54 -6.74 -17.76
N TYR A 229 16.55 -5.92 -18.13
CA TYR A 229 16.83 -4.57 -18.63
C TYR A 229 17.41 -3.68 -17.52
N HIS A 230 17.01 -3.89 -16.28
CA HIS A 230 17.43 -3.05 -15.16
C HIS A 230 18.79 -3.47 -14.60
N GLY A 231 19.05 -4.76 -14.46
CA GLY A 231 20.18 -5.28 -13.68
C GLY A 231 20.87 -6.46 -14.35
N MET A 232 20.93 -7.57 -13.63
CA MET A 232 21.54 -8.81 -14.11
C MET A 232 20.53 -9.61 -14.96
N PRO A 233 20.97 -10.35 -16.00
CA PRO A 233 22.30 -10.30 -16.61
C PRO A 233 22.55 -8.97 -17.34
N LEU A 234 23.82 -8.52 -17.35
CA LEU A 234 24.23 -7.26 -17.99
C LEU A 234 23.95 -7.31 -19.49
N SER A 235 23.09 -6.39 -19.96
CA SER A 235 22.65 -6.35 -21.37
C SER A 235 23.27 -5.22 -22.19
N CYS A 236 23.90 -4.23 -21.55
CA CYS A 236 24.54 -3.11 -22.23
C CYS A 236 26.07 -3.26 -22.24
N HIS A 237 26.71 -2.73 -23.28
CA HIS A 237 28.15 -2.76 -23.45
C HIS A 237 28.67 -1.37 -23.83
N TYR A 238 29.78 -0.97 -23.23
CA TYR A 238 30.53 0.20 -23.67
C TYR A 238 31.16 -0.09 -25.04
N PRO A 239 31.60 0.93 -25.81
CA PRO A 239 32.28 0.72 -27.08
C PRO A 239 33.54 -0.17 -27.00
N ASN A 240 34.15 -0.28 -25.82
CA ASN A 240 35.28 -1.16 -25.55
C ASN A 240 34.89 -2.62 -25.21
N GLY A 241 33.60 -2.95 -25.21
CA GLY A 241 33.07 -4.27 -24.87
C GLY A 241 32.87 -4.55 -23.38
N THR A 242 33.13 -3.59 -22.48
CA THR A 242 32.84 -3.78 -21.04
C THR A 242 31.33 -3.77 -20.81
N ALA A 243 30.80 -4.86 -20.24
CA ALA A 243 29.38 -4.99 -19.93
C ALA A 243 28.99 -4.14 -18.70
N PHE A 244 27.79 -3.55 -18.73
CA PHE A 244 27.21 -2.76 -17.65
C PHE A 244 25.69 -2.91 -17.60
N ALA A 245 25.08 -2.57 -16.45
CA ALA A 245 23.63 -2.59 -16.28
C ALA A 245 22.98 -1.43 -17.06
N CYS A 246 21.98 -1.70 -17.91
CA CYS A 246 21.41 -0.67 -18.78
C CYS A 246 20.57 0.39 -18.04
N CYS A 247 20.20 0.15 -16.77
CA CYS A 247 19.41 1.09 -15.99
C CYS A 247 20.07 2.47 -15.94
N GLN A 248 19.26 3.51 -16.08
CA GLN A 248 19.74 4.89 -16.00
C GLN A 248 19.37 5.48 -14.66
N HIS A 249 20.38 5.62 -13.78
CA HIS A 249 20.31 6.24 -12.46
C HIS A 249 21.38 7.31 -12.33
N GLY A 250 21.20 8.27 -11.42
CA GLY A 250 22.12 9.39 -11.20
C GLY A 250 22.21 10.33 -12.39
N MET A 251 21.16 10.39 -13.20
CA MET A 251 21.11 11.15 -14.45
C MET A 251 19.69 11.64 -14.70
N VAL A 252 19.59 12.80 -15.36
CA VAL A 252 18.32 13.44 -15.76
C VAL A 252 17.36 12.55 -16.57
N THR A 253 17.86 11.48 -17.18
CA THR A 253 17.08 10.51 -17.97
C THR A 253 16.46 9.42 -17.11
N PHE A 254 16.78 9.34 -15.80
CA PHE A 254 16.20 8.42 -14.83
C PHE A 254 14.68 8.25 -14.95
N PRO A 255 13.86 9.33 -14.88
CA PRO A 255 12.41 9.17 -14.96
C PRO A 255 11.94 8.70 -16.34
N HIS A 256 12.67 9.06 -17.41
CA HIS A 256 12.35 8.66 -18.78
C HIS A 256 12.56 7.16 -18.98
N TRP A 257 13.70 6.65 -18.52
CA TRP A 257 14.06 5.23 -18.63
C TRP A 257 13.08 4.36 -17.86
N HIS A 258 12.78 4.71 -16.61
CA HIS A 258 11.87 3.94 -15.77
C HIS A 258 10.40 4.03 -16.22
N ARG A 259 9.97 5.16 -16.81
CA ARG A 259 8.63 5.26 -17.45
C ARG A 259 8.49 4.29 -18.62
N LEU A 260 9.51 4.20 -19.50
CA LEU A 260 9.52 3.20 -20.58
C LEU A 260 9.60 1.78 -20.03
N TYR A 261 10.33 1.58 -18.94
CA TYR A 261 10.46 0.28 -18.30
C TYR A 261 9.12 -0.25 -17.76
N MET A 262 8.37 0.64 -17.09
CA MET A 262 7.01 0.37 -16.65
C MET A 262 6.09 0.07 -17.83
N LYS A 263 6.21 0.83 -18.92
CA LYS A 263 5.43 0.58 -20.15
C LYS A 263 5.75 -0.80 -20.76
N GLN A 264 7.01 -1.22 -20.77
CA GLN A 264 7.42 -2.54 -21.25
C GLN A 264 6.71 -3.67 -20.48
N MET A 265 6.72 -3.61 -19.15
CA MET A 265 6.06 -4.62 -18.30
C MET A 265 4.53 -4.53 -18.42
N GLU A 266 3.98 -3.33 -18.47
CA GLU A 266 2.54 -3.10 -18.60
C GLU A 266 1.99 -3.66 -19.92
N ASP A 267 2.71 -3.48 -21.03
CA ASP A 267 2.33 -4.06 -22.32
C ASP A 267 2.45 -5.59 -22.32
N ALA A 268 3.45 -6.16 -21.65
CA ALA A 268 3.56 -7.60 -21.47
C ALA A 268 2.37 -8.16 -20.67
N MET A 269 1.98 -7.49 -19.58
CA MET A 269 0.80 -7.86 -18.80
C MET A 269 -0.50 -7.68 -19.59
N LYS A 270 -0.64 -6.58 -20.36
CA LYS A 270 -1.79 -6.34 -21.25
C LYS A 270 -1.94 -7.47 -22.27
N ALA A 271 -0.85 -7.89 -22.89
CA ALA A 271 -0.84 -8.99 -23.85
C ALA A 271 -1.24 -10.34 -23.24
N LYS A 272 -1.14 -10.50 -21.91
CA LYS A 272 -1.59 -11.68 -21.15
C LYS A 272 -2.95 -11.48 -20.47
N GLY A 273 -3.71 -10.45 -20.83
CA GLY A 273 -5.09 -10.25 -20.38
C GLY A 273 -5.26 -9.36 -19.15
N ALA A 274 -4.26 -8.56 -18.76
CA ALA A 274 -4.44 -7.53 -17.74
C ALA A 274 -5.44 -6.47 -18.24
N LYS A 275 -6.50 -6.24 -17.47
CA LYS A 275 -7.58 -5.28 -17.74
C LYS A 275 -7.32 -3.88 -17.18
N ILE A 276 -6.41 -3.78 -16.22
CA ILE A 276 -5.98 -2.51 -15.62
C ILE A 276 -4.45 -2.39 -15.70
N GLY A 277 -3.96 -1.17 -15.57
CA GLY A 277 -2.52 -0.88 -15.56
C GLY A 277 -1.88 -1.35 -14.26
N ILE A 278 -0.54 -1.36 -14.24
CA ILE A 278 0.19 -1.79 -13.04
C ILE A 278 -0.16 -0.85 -11.87
N PRO A 279 -0.70 -1.35 -10.74
CA PRO A 279 -1.16 -0.51 -9.65
C PRO A 279 0.01 0.23 -8.99
N TYR A 280 -0.22 1.44 -8.52
CA TYR A 280 0.77 2.21 -7.77
C TYR A 280 0.61 2.03 -6.26
N TRP A 281 1.72 1.90 -5.54
CA TRP A 281 1.74 1.95 -4.08
C TRP A 281 2.11 3.36 -3.62
N ASP A 282 1.13 4.11 -3.08
CA ASP A 282 1.35 5.48 -2.61
C ASP A 282 2.04 5.52 -1.25
N TRP A 283 3.34 5.27 -1.26
CA TRP A 283 4.22 5.29 -0.09
C TRP A 283 4.45 6.71 0.49
N THR A 284 3.88 7.76 -0.10
CA THR A 284 3.90 9.10 0.50
C THR A 284 2.84 9.25 1.60
N THR A 285 1.84 8.37 1.60
CA THR A 285 0.84 8.26 2.66
C THR A 285 1.35 7.38 3.81
N THR A 286 0.84 7.56 5.02
CA THR A 286 1.21 6.73 6.17
C THR A 286 0.72 5.30 5.99
N PHE A 287 1.57 4.30 6.18
CA PHE A 287 1.23 2.88 6.13
C PHE A 287 1.96 2.12 7.25
N SER A 288 1.36 1.03 7.73
CA SER A 288 1.92 0.20 8.81
C SER A 288 2.45 -1.16 8.35
N HIS A 289 2.25 -1.50 7.08
CA HIS A 289 2.65 -2.75 6.47
C HIS A 289 2.73 -2.58 4.95
N LEU A 290 3.45 -3.47 4.27
CA LEU A 290 3.47 -3.53 2.81
C LEU A 290 2.08 -3.89 2.25
N PRO A 291 1.75 -3.49 1.01
CA PRO A 291 0.44 -3.75 0.41
C PRO A 291 0.04 -5.23 0.45
N PHE A 292 -1.25 -5.52 0.68
CA PHE A 292 -1.78 -6.89 0.73
C PHE A 292 -1.45 -7.70 -0.53
N LEU A 293 -1.47 -7.04 -1.70
CA LEU A 293 -1.15 -7.65 -2.99
C LEU A 293 0.21 -8.35 -2.99
N VAL A 294 1.20 -7.85 -2.24
CA VAL A 294 2.57 -8.39 -2.21
C VAL A 294 2.91 -9.22 -0.97
N THR A 295 1.99 -9.36 -0.01
CA THR A 295 2.24 -10.04 1.28
C THR A 295 1.48 -11.35 1.46
N GLU A 296 0.47 -11.65 0.63
CA GLU A 296 -0.23 -12.94 0.71
C GLU A 296 0.73 -14.10 0.34
N PRO A 297 0.96 -15.09 1.23
CA PRO A 297 2.05 -16.06 1.08
C PRO A 297 1.74 -17.23 0.12
N LYS A 298 0.46 -17.49 -0.16
CA LYS A 298 0.02 -18.63 -0.99
C LYS A 298 -0.55 -18.13 -2.31
N ASN A 299 -0.23 -18.82 -3.41
CA ASN A 299 -0.76 -18.58 -4.75
C ASN A 299 -0.71 -17.10 -5.19
N ASN A 300 0.40 -16.42 -4.87
CA ASN A 300 0.55 -15.00 -5.12
C ASN A 300 1.82 -14.70 -5.94
N PRO A 301 1.72 -14.43 -7.24
CA PRO A 301 2.87 -14.11 -8.10
C PRO A 301 3.53 -12.78 -7.73
N PHE A 302 2.86 -11.91 -6.95
CA PHE A 302 3.42 -10.65 -6.46
C PHE A 302 4.24 -10.79 -5.16
N HIS A 303 4.18 -11.95 -4.51
CA HIS A 303 4.93 -12.17 -3.27
C HIS A 303 6.44 -12.25 -3.51
N HIS A 304 6.86 -12.89 -4.61
CA HIS A 304 8.26 -13.05 -4.99
C HIS A 304 8.37 -13.32 -6.49
N GLY A 305 9.48 -12.92 -7.10
CA GLY A 305 9.87 -13.36 -8.43
C GLY A 305 11.00 -14.39 -8.34
N TYR A 306 11.16 -15.21 -9.38
CA TYR A 306 12.32 -16.09 -9.52
C TYR A 306 13.39 -15.42 -10.38
N ILE A 307 14.66 -15.65 -10.11
CA ILE A 307 15.81 -15.06 -10.79
C ILE A 307 16.58 -16.20 -11.48
N ASP A 308 16.44 -16.35 -12.80
CA ASP A 308 17.04 -17.49 -13.53
C ASP A 308 18.58 -17.50 -13.38
N VAL A 309 19.23 -16.33 -13.37
CA VAL A 309 20.70 -16.22 -13.30
C VAL A 309 21.30 -16.54 -11.92
N ALA A 310 20.50 -16.49 -10.86
CA ALA A 310 20.95 -16.75 -9.49
C ALA A 310 20.32 -18.01 -8.88
N ASP A 311 19.47 -18.70 -9.65
CA ASP A 311 18.71 -19.89 -9.24
C ASP A 311 18.03 -19.72 -7.87
N THR A 312 17.37 -18.58 -7.67
CA THR A 312 16.74 -18.25 -6.39
C THR A 312 15.53 -17.33 -6.55
N LYS A 313 14.76 -17.17 -5.48
CA LYS A 313 13.61 -16.26 -5.41
C LYS A 313 14.04 -14.93 -4.79
N THR A 314 13.36 -13.86 -5.16
CA THR A 314 13.59 -12.55 -4.53
C THR A 314 13.27 -12.61 -3.04
N THR A 315 14.03 -11.86 -2.26
CA THR A 315 13.90 -11.79 -0.81
C THR A 315 13.80 -10.33 -0.36
N ARG A 316 12.89 -10.04 0.56
CA ARG A 316 12.71 -8.72 1.18
C ARG A 316 13.06 -8.80 2.65
N ASN A 317 13.74 -7.79 3.18
CA ASN A 317 13.98 -7.64 4.61
C ASN A 317 13.63 -6.20 5.05
N PRO A 318 12.32 -5.87 5.13
CA PRO A 318 11.89 -4.50 5.41
C PRO A 318 12.47 -3.97 6.72
N ARG A 319 13.10 -2.79 6.67
CA ARG A 319 13.67 -2.15 7.84
C ARG A 319 12.60 -1.43 8.66
N PRO A 320 12.70 -1.38 10.01
CA PRO A 320 11.70 -0.73 10.86
C PRO A 320 11.41 0.73 10.49
N GLN A 321 12.42 1.48 10.03
CA GLN A 321 12.29 2.88 9.58
C GLN A 321 11.24 3.08 8.48
N LEU A 322 10.92 2.01 7.73
CA LEU A 322 9.87 2.05 6.71
C LEU A 322 8.47 2.27 7.29
N PHE A 323 8.22 1.80 8.51
CA PHE A 323 6.91 1.84 9.17
C PHE A 323 6.89 2.77 10.39
N ASP A 324 8.06 2.99 11.01
CA ASP A 324 8.23 3.78 12.23
C ASP A 324 8.54 5.24 11.92
N ASP A 325 7.74 5.86 11.07
CA ASP A 325 7.77 7.31 10.94
C ASP A 325 7.01 7.91 12.13
N PRO A 326 7.69 8.59 13.10
CA PRO A 326 7.00 9.20 14.25
C PRO A 326 6.07 10.33 13.80
N GLU A 327 6.20 10.78 12.56
CA GLU A 327 5.49 11.90 11.98
C GLU A 327 4.43 11.40 10.99
N GLN A 328 3.18 11.82 11.20
CA GLN A 328 2.04 11.42 10.37
C GLN A 328 1.62 12.54 9.42
N GLY A 329 0.93 12.19 8.33
CA GLY A 329 0.37 13.16 7.39
C GLY A 329 1.43 13.95 6.64
N ASP A 330 1.35 15.28 6.69
CA ASP A 330 2.24 16.22 5.99
C ASP A 330 3.64 16.35 6.60
N GLN A 331 3.88 15.66 7.72
CA GLN A 331 5.18 15.60 8.38
C GLN A 331 5.99 14.35 8.01
N SER A 332 5.37 13.35 7.37
CA SER A 332 6.08 12.09 7.08
C SER A 332 7.32 12.31 6.21
N PHE A 333 8.36 11.50 6.43
CA PHE A 333 9.64 11.54 5.70
C PHE A 333 9.40 11.53 4.19
N PHE A 334 8.63 10.55 3.71
CA PHE A 334 8.34 10.40 2.29
C PHE A 334 7.53 11.56 1.72
N TYR A 335 6.54 12.05 2.47
CA TYR A 335 5.79 13.24 2.06
C TYR A 335 6.70 14.45 1.93
N ARG A 336 7.55 14.73 2.91
CA ARG A 336 8.45 15.90 2.91
C ARG A 336 9.45 15.85 1.77
N GLN A 337 10.07 14.69 1.51
CA GLN A 337 11.02 14.54 0.40
C GLN A 337 10.35 14.79 -0.96
N ILE A 338 9.17 14.19 -1.18
CA ILE A 338 8.46 14.34 -2.45
C ILE A 338 7.80 15.71 -2.59
N ALA A 339 7.24 16.28 -1.53
CA ALA A 339 6.75 17.65 -1.52
C ALA A 339 7.87 18.64 -1.91
N PHE A 340 9.09 18.46 -1.37
CA PHE A 340 10.24 19.27 -1.75
C PHE A 340 10.65 19.08 -3.21
N ALA A 341 10.60 17.86 -3.74
CA ALA A 341 10.79 17.64 -5.17
C ALA A 341 9.72 18.40 -6.00
N LEU A 342 8.44 18.30 -5.63
CA LEU A 342 7.33 18.94 -6.35
C LEU A 342 7.36 20.48 -6.31
N GLU A 343 8.05 21.08 -5.35
CA GLU A 343 8.31 22.52 -5.31
C GLU A 343 9.33 23.00 -6.36
N GLN A 344 10.21 22.11 -6.84
CA GLN A 344 11.21 22.47 -7.82
C GLN A 344 10.53 22.75 -9.18
N ARG A 345 10.73 23.96 -9.70
CA ARG A 345 10.19 24.38 -11.02
C ARG A 345 11.11 24.01 -12.20
N ASP A 346 12.40 23.78 -11.96
CA ASP A 346 13.34 23.26 -12.96
C ASP A 346 13.38 21.73 -12.87
N PHE A 347 13.48 21.08 -14.03
CA PHE A 347 13.42 19.63 -14.12
C PHE A 347 14.61 18.92 -13.49
N CYS A 348 15.85 19.42 -13.66
CA CYS A 348 17.02 18.72 -13.10
C CYS A 348 17.10 18.90 -11.59
N ASP A 349 16.65 20.05 -11.08
CA ASP A 349 16.50 20.21 -9.64
C ASP A 349 15.37 19.33 -9.06
N PHE A 350 14.29 19.11 -9.81
CA PHE A 350 13.26 18.15 -9.45
C PHE A 350 13.82 16.72 -9.45
N GLU A 351 14.52 16.34 -10.51
CA GLU A 351 14.96 14.98 -10.77
C GLU A 351 15.88 14.44 -9.67
N ILE A 352 16.87 15.22 -9.23
CA ILE A 352 17.76 14.79 -8.14
C ILE A 352 17.00 14.56 -6.82
N GLN A 353 16.00 15.39 -6.49
CA GLN A 353 15.20 15.21 -5.28
C GLN A 353 14.28 14.00 -5.40
N PHE A 354 13.71 13.85 -6.58
CA PHE A 354 12.79 12.78 -6.94
C PHE A 354 13.47 11.40 -6.94
N GLU A 355 14.65 11.26 -7.54
CA GLU A 355 15.42 10.00 -7.57
C GLU A 355 15.86 9.58 -6.17
N MET A 356 16.29 10.53 -5.34
CA MET A 356 16.72 10.24 -3.97
C MET A 356 15.55 9.82 -3.06
N GLY A 357 14.37 10.45 -3.22
CA GLY A 357 13.15 10.01 -2.56
C GLY A 357 12.72 8.60 -2.99
N HIS A 358 12.91 8.27 -4.27
CA HIS A 358 12.68 6.94 -4.82
C HIS A 358 13.61 5.87 -4.19
N ASN A 359 14.92 6.16 -4.08
CA ASN A 359 15.91 5.19 -3.59
C ASN A 359 15.67 4.73 -2.14
N ALA A 360 15.01 5.55 -1.32
CA ALA A 360 14.67 5.21 0.05
C ALA A 360 13.80 3.94 0.15
N ILE A 361 12.84 3.76 -0.77
CA ILE A 361 11.99 2.56 -0.78
C ILE A 361 12.79 1.31 -1.12
N HIS A 362 13.67 1.38 -2.12
CA HIS A 362 14.55 0.26 -2.47
C HIS A 362 15.39 -0.21 -1.27
N SER A 363 16.05 0.74 -0.61
CA SER A 363 16.89 0.44 0.56
C SER A 363 16.07 -0.17 1.70
N TRP A 364 14.97 0.48 2.08
CA TRP A 364 14.22 0.07 3.26
C TRP A 364 13.38 -1.19 3.04
N VAL A 365 12.87 -1.46 1.83
CA VAL A 365 12.14 -2.71 1.54
C VAL A 365 13.08 -3.88 1.37
N GLY A 366 14.19 -3.70 0.65
CA GLY A 366 15.16 -4.76 0.43
C GLY A 366 15.97 -5.09 1.68
N GLY A 367 16.33 -4.08 2.47
CA GLY A 367 17.15 -4.24 3.66
C GLY A 367 18.53 -4.82 3.32
N SER A 368 18.97 -5.79 4.12
CA SER A 368 20.24 -6.51 3.94
C SER A 368 20.17 -7.66 2.94
N SER A 369 19.05 -7.81 2.22
CA SER A 369 18.84 -8.90 1.28
C SER A 369 19.68 -8.75 0.01
N PRO A 370 20.56 -9.71 -0.35
CA PRO A 370 21.35 -9.65 -1.58
C PRO A 370 20.52 -9.89 -2.85
N TYR A 371 19.32 -10.49 -2.73
CA TYR A 371 18.39 -10.75 -3.84
C TYR A 371 17.11 -9.93 -3.71
N GLY A 372 17.23 -8.72 -3.13
CA GLY A 372 16.12 -7.84 -2.83
C GLY A 372 16.16 -6.51 -3.54
N MET A 373 15.19 -5.67 -3.22
CA MET A 373 15.04 -4.33 -3.78
C MET A 373 16.22 -3.38 -3.47
N SER A 374 17.01 -3.67 -2.43
CA SER A 374 18.16 -2.87 -2.04
C SER A 374 19.37 -3.05 -2.95
N THR A 375 19.27 -3.91 -3.97
CA THR A 375 20.35 -4.17 -4.94
C THR A 375 19.94 -3.75 -6.34
N LEU A 376 20.82 -3.03 -7.04
CA LEU A 376 20.60 -2.66 -8.45
C LEU A 376 20.44 -3.90 -9.36
N HIS A 377 21.15 -4.98 -9.02
CA HIS A 377 21.22 -6.21 -9.81
C HIS A 377 19.91 -6.99 -9.86
N TYR A 378 19.18 -7.04 -8.74
CA TYR A 378 18.05 -7.95 -8.59
C TYR A 378 16.72 -7.25 -8.27
N THR A 379 16.71 -5.94 -8.00
CA THR A 379 15.48 -5.22 -7.62
C THR A 379 14.33 -5.39 -8.62
N SER A 380 14.60 -5.41 -9.93
CA SER A 380 13.60 -5.56 -10.99
C SER A 380 12.92 -6.94 -11.06
N TYR A 381 13.49 -7.94 -10.40
CA TYR A 381 12.90 -9.27 -10.31
C TYR A 381 11.81 -9.33 -9.24
N ASP A 382 11.75 -8.37 -8.33
CA ASP A 382 10.74 -8.33 -7.29
C ASP A 382 9.46 -7.66 -7.83
N PRO A 383 8.28 -8.30 -7.82
CA PRO A 383 7.05 -7.69 -8.32
C PRO A 383 6.68 -6.35 -7.64
N LEU A 384 7.12 -6.10 -6.41
CA LEU A 384 6.91 -4.83 -5.70
C LEU A 384 7.65 -3.66 -6.36
N PHE A 385 8.72 -3.93 -7.12
CA PHE A 385 9.41 -2.94 -7.95
C PHE A 385 8.45 -2.18 -8.86
N TYR A 386 7.56 -2.91 -9.55
CA TYR A 386 6.64 -2.31 -10.52
C TYR A 386 5.55 -1.49 -9.82
N LEU A 387 5.11 -1.90 -8.62
CA LEU A 387 4.18 -1.10 -7.81
C LEU A 387 4.82 0.21 -7.33
N HIS A 388 6.08 0.14 -6.90
CA HIS A 388 6.86 1.29 -6.47
C HIS A 388 7.09 2.26 -7.65
N HIS A 389 7.50 1.76 -8.81
CA HIS A 389 7.75 2.57 -10.01
C HIS A 389 6.48 3.11 -10.67
N SER A 390 5.35 2.42 -10.54
CA SER A 390 4.06 2.98 -10.92
C SER A 390 3.75 4.24 -10.10
N ASN A 391 4.10 4.27 -8.80
CA ASN A 391 3.98 5.49 -7.98
C ASN A 391 5.04 6.55 -8.32
N THR A 392 6.28 6.13 -8.58
CA THR A 392 7.36 7.04 -9.01
C THR A 392 6.98 7.76 -10.32
N ASP A 393 6.48 7.02 -11.32
CA ASP A 393 5.98 7.58 -12.57
C ASP A 393 4.77 8.51 -12.36
N ARG A 394 3.85 8.13 -11.46
CA ARG A 394 2.73 8.98 -11.03
C ARG A 394 3.18 10.29 -10.41
N ILE A 395 4.20 10.29 -9.55
CA ILE A 395 4.77 11.51 -8.94
C ILE A 395 5.34 12.42 -10.03
N TRP A 396 6.03 11.88 -11.04
CA TRP A 396 6.48 12.68 -12.17
C TRP A 396 5.31 13.23 -13.00
N ALA A 397 4.25 12.46 -13.23
CA ALA A 397 3.03 12.96 -13.88
C ALA A 397 2.34 14.08 -13.06
N ILE A 398 2.33 13.99 -11.73
CA ILE A 398 1.87 15.06 -10.84
C ILE A 398 2.74 16.31 -10.99
N TRP A 399 4.07 16.16 -11.04
CA TRP A 399 4.96 17.29 -11.31
C TRP A 399 4.66 17.94 -12.66
N GLN A 400 4.44 17.15 -13.72
CA GLN A 400 4.04 17.65 -15.03
C GLN A 400 2.71 18.42 -14.99
N ALA A 401 1.71 17.91 -14.26
CA ALA A 401 0.44 18.60 -14.05
C ALA A 401 0.60 19.92 -13.28
N LEU A 402 1.46 19.94 -12.25
CA LEU A 402 1.80 21.16 -11.50
C LEU A 402 2.52 22.18 -12.39
N GLN A 403 3.45 21.74 -13.23
CA GLN A 403 4.14 22.62 -14.18
C GLN A 403 3.17 23.21 -15.20
N LYS A 404 2.24 22.40 -15.73
CA LYS A 404 1.15 22.88 -16.60
C LYS A 404 0.31 23.94 -15.89
N TYR A 405 -0.06 23.71 -14.62
CA TYR A 405 -0.80 24.67 -13.80
C TYR A 405 -0.03 25.98 -13.57
N ARG A 406 1.30 25.89 -13.39
CA ARG A 406 2.20 27.05 -13.21
C ARG A 406 2.48 27.82 -14.53
N GLY A 407 2.00 27.34 -15.67
CA GLY A 407 2.32 27.93 -16.98
C GLY A 407 3.75 27.63 -17.44
N LEU A 408 4.34 26.55 -16.93
CA LEU A 408 5.72 26.16 -17.16
C LEU A 408 5.76 24.89 -18.06
N PRO A 409 6.63 24.79 -19.08
CA PRO A 409 6.81 23.56 -19.87
C PRO A 409 6.99 22.25 -19.10
N TYR A 410 6.02 21.36 -19.24
CA TYR A 410 5.93 20.08 -18.51
C TYR A 410 6.38 18.88 -19.34
N ASN A 411 6.46 19.02 -20.67
CA ASN A 411 6.89 18.00 -21.62
C ASN A 411 8.34 18.18 -22.05
N SER A 412 9.12 18.96 -21.28
CA SER A 412 10.41 19.48 -21.74
C SER A 412 11.27 19.99 -20.56
N ALA A 413 12.49 19.48 -20.36
CA ALA A 413 13.55 19.98 -19.46
C ALA A 413 14.70 20.88 -20.01
N ASN A 414 14.99 21.99 -19.30
CA ASN A 414 16.16 22.91 -19.22
C ASN A 414 17.61 22.50 -19.47
N CYS A 415 17.89 21.25 -19.23
CA CYS A 415 19.17 20.90 -18.69
C CYS A 415 19.56 19.57 -19.29
N GLU A 416 20.85 19.35 -19.45
CA GLU A 416 21.38 18.10 -19.97
C GLU A 416 20.76 17.69 -21.33
N ILE A 417 20.53 18.65 -22.25
CA ILE A 417 19.96 18.42 -23.59
C ILE A 417 20.67 17.27 -24.31
N ASN A 418 21.99 17.22 -24.18
CA ASN A 418 22.84 16.23 -24.81
C ASN A 418 22.55 14.81 -24.29
N LYS A 419 22.13 14.66 -23.04
CA LYS A 419 21.71 13.36 -22.47
C LYS A 419 20.30 13.00 -22.93
N LEU A 420 19.36 13.94 -22.90
CA LEU A 420 17.96 13.68 -23.27
C LEU A 420 17.78 13.26 -24.75
N LYS A 421 18.66 13.75 -25.64
CA LYS A 421 18.67 13.36 -27.06
C LYS A 421 19.22 11.95 -27.32
N LYS A 422 19.94 11.35 -26.37
CA LYS A 422 20.56 10.03 -26.58
C LYS A 422 19.49 8.93 -26.44
N PRO A 423 19.41 7.99 -27.40
CA PRO A 423 18.56 6.83 -27.27
C PRO A 423 18.87 6.03 -26.00
N MET A 424 17.84 5.61 -25.30
CA MET A 424 17.96 4.82 -24.08
C MET A 424 17.97 3.32 -24.40
N MET A 425 19.12 2.67 -24.19
CA MET A 425 19.22 1.21 -24.24
C MET A 425 18.60 0.57 -22.98
N PRO A 426 18.05 -0.66 -23.09
CA PRO A 426 17.94 -1.47 -24.30
C PRO A 426 16.67 -1.18 -25.12
N PHE A 427 15.88 -0.15 -24.77
CA PHE A 427 14.64 0.17 -25.50
C PHE A 427 14.90 0.53 -26.97
N SER A 428 16.01 1.20 -27.26
CA SER A 428 16.46 1.51 -28.63
C SER A 428 17.12 0.33 -29.36
N SER A 429 17.28 -0.83 -28.72
CA SER A 429 17.85 -2.02 -29.37
C SER A 429 16.88 -2.59 -30.39
N ASP A 430 17.41 -3.12 -31.50
CA ASP A 430 16.60 -3.83 -32.49
C ASP A 430 15.91 -5.06 -31.87
N ASP A 431 16.55 -5.69 -30.89
CA ASP A 431 16.04 -6.86 -30.15
C ASP A 431 14.84 -6.56 -29.24
N ASN A 432 14.50 -5.29 -29.01
CA ASN A 432 13.30 -4.94 -28.25
C ASN A 432 12.06 -5.16 -29.13
N PRO A 433 11.18 -6.13 -28.80
CA PRO A 433 10.00 -6.42 -29.61
C PRO A 433 8.84 -5.43 -29.40
N ASN A 434 8.95 -4.50 -28.44
CA ASN A 434 7.93 -3.48 -28.18
C ASN A 434 8.21 -2.22 -29.01
N GLU A 435 7.40 -2.01 -30.05
CA GLU A 435 7.52 -0.88 -30.97
C GLU A 435 7.31 0.48 -30.28
N VAL A 436 6.43 0.54 -29.27
CA VAL A 436 6.13 1.78 -28.54
C VAL A 436 7.35 2.23 -27.73
N THR A 437 7.95 1.35 -26.94
CA THR A 437 9.13 1.73 -26.13
C THR A 437 10.34 2.02 -27.01
N LYS A 438 10.47 1.36 -28.17
CA LYS A 438 11.50 1.65 -29.18
C LYS A 438 11.35 3.05 -29.79
N ALA A 439 10.13 3.41 -30.20
CA ALA A 439 9.82 4.72 -30.80
C ALA A 439 10.03 5.89 -29.83
N HIS A 440 9.80 5.68 -28.53
CA HIS A 440 9.90 6.73 -27.50
C HIS A 440 11.24 6.78 -26.76
N SER A 441 12.31 6.23 -27.34
CA SER A 441 13.63 6.11 -26.70
C SER A 441 14.43 7.42 -26.54
N THR A 442 13.90 8.60 -26.93
CA THR A 442 14.57 9.94 -26.81
C THR A 442 13.61 11.03 -26.28
N GLY A 443 14.11 12.11 -25.66
CA GLY A 443 13.31 13.24 -25.13
C GLY A 443 13.93 14.63 -25.34
N THR A 444 13.17 15.72 -25.54
CA THR A 444 13.71 17.12 -25.52
C THR A 444 12.68 18.25 -25.31
N LYS A 445 13.13 19.32 -24.60
CA LYS A 445 12.95 20.81 -24.74
C LYS A 445 12.87 21.50 -23.36
N HIS A 446 12.67 22.80 -23.12
CA HIS A 446 13.21 23.50 -21.92
C HIS A 446 12.24 24.22 -20.93
N LEU A 447 12.66 24.44 -19.66
CA LEU A 447 11.99 25.26 -18.63
C LEU A 447 12.82 25.81 -17.41
N ASN A 448 12.45 26.97 -16.82
CA ASN A 448 13.09 27.71 -15.71
C ASN A 448 12.35 27.71 -14.33
N LYS A 449 13.06 28.14 -13.26
CA LYS A 449 12.70 28.02 -11.83
C LYS A 449 12.41 29.34 -11.07
N ILE A 450 11.56 29.28 -10.03
CA ILE A 450 11.29 30.30 -8.98
C ILE A 450 10.85 29.54 -7.70
N GLN A 451 11.25 30.00 -6.51
CA GLN A 451 10.98 29.34 -5.21
C GLN A 451 10.64 30.40 -4.15
N GLU A 452 9.58 30.21 -3.36
CA GLU A 452 8.87 31.29 -2.63
C GLU A 452 9.13 31.35 -1.10
N LYS A 453 9.98 30.51 -0.48
CA LYS A 453 10.17 30.50 0.99
C LYS A 453 11.61 30.26 1.48
N ASP A 454 11.97 30.94 2.58
CA ASP A 454 13.26 30.85 3.29
C ASP A 454 13.49 29.45 3.87
N ARG A 455 14.58 28.78 3.50
CA ARG A 455 14.97 27.47 4.04
C ARG A 455 16.49 27.28 4.06
N VAL A 456 16.95 26.45 5.01
CA VAL A 456 18.34 26.01 5.11
C VAL A 456 18.47 24.57 4.63
N PHE A 457 19.42 24.33 3.74
CA PHE A 457 19.67 23.02 3.14
C PHE A 457 21.10 22.56 3.39
N ALA A 458 21.26 21.26 3.63
CA ALA A 458 22.52 20.56 3.44
C ALA A 458 22.59 20.04 1.99
N GLY A 459 23.56 20.49 1.21
CA GLY A 459 23.78 20.11 -0.18
C GLY A 459 24.88 19.05 -0.31
N PHE A 460 24.55 17.89 -0.87
CA PHE A 460 25.47 16.77 -1.07
C PHE A 460 25.82 16.60 -2.56
N LEU A 461 27.11 16.49 -2.88
CA LEU A 461 27.57 16.11 -4.21
C LEU A 461 27.65 14.58 -4.30
N LEU A 462 26.71 13.97 -5.01
CA LEU A 462 26.63 12.50 -5.12
C LEU A 462 27.22 12.00 -6.45
N ARG A 463 27.85 10.83 -6.38
CA ARG A 463 28.46 10.10 -7.48
C ARG A 463 28.29 8.60 -7.27
N ALA A 464 28.46 7.81 -8.33
CA ALA A 464 28.51 6.35 -8.25
C ALA A 464 29.59 5.91 -7.24
N ILE A 465 29.19 5.03 -6.30
CA ILE A 465 30.07 4.45 -5.27
C ILE A 465 30.22 2.93 -5.42
N GLY A 466 29.61 2.33 -6.45
CA GLY A 466 29.74 0.90 -6.80
C GLY A 466 28.95 -0.06 -5.92
N GLN A 467 28.15 0.45 -4.98
CA GLN A 467 27.28 -0.34 -4.10
C GLN A 467 26.14 0.53 -3.58
N SER A 468 25.07 -0.10 -3.11
CA SER A 468 23.98 0.62 -2.44
C SER A 468 24.36 0.94 -1.00
N ALA A 469 24.01 2.15 -0.54
CA ALA A 469 24.33 2.60 0.81
C ALA A 469 23.30 3.60 1.35
N ASP A 470 23.13 3.59 2.67
CA ASP A 470 22.39 4.61 3.41
C ASP A 470 23.36 5.64 3.96
N VAL A 471 23.06 6.90 3.70
CA VAL A 471 23.81 8.04 4.22
C VAL A 471 22.98 8.69 5.29
N ASN A 472 23.46 8.62 6.52
CA ASN A 472 22.88 9.29 7.67
C ASN A 472 23.76 10.47 8.05
N PHE A 473 23.14 11.57 8.47
CA PHE A 473 23.91 12.70 8.95
C PHE A 473 23.27 13.37 10.15
N ASP A 474 24.11 13.85 11.06
CA ASP A 474 23.74 14.58 12.26
C ASP A 474 24.17 16.03 12.13
N ILE A 475 23.35 16.94 12.66
CA ILE A 475 23.71 18.33 12.86
C ILE A 475 24.18 18.47 14.31
N CYS A 476 25.39 18.98 14.51
CA CYS A 476 26.02 19.08 15.82
C CYS A 476 26.36 20.54 16.14
N ARG A 477 25.93 20.99 17.32
CA ARG A 477 26.39 22.24 17.92
C ARG A 477 27.88 22.13 18.30
N LYS A 478 28.56 23.27 18.43
CA LYS A 478 29.96 23.34 18.88
C LYS A 478 30.18 22.83 20.31
N ASP A 479 29.14 22.80 21.14
CA ASP A 479 29.16 22.20 22.49
C ASP A 479 29.06 20.66 22.49
N GLY A 480 28.87 20.04 21.31
CA GLY A 480 28.82 18.60 21.13
C GLY A 480 27.42 18.00 21.11
N GLU A 481 26.35 18.77 21.36
CA GLU A 481 24.99 18.27 21.21
C GLU A 481 24.68 18.03 19.73
N CYS A 482 24.32 16.79 19.38
CA CYS A 482 23.94 16.41 18.02
C CYS A 482 22.47 16.01 17.96
N LYS A 483 21.79 16.39 16.88
CA LYS A 483 20.47 15.89 16.49
C LYS A 483 20.55 15.28 15.10
N PHE A 484 19.77 14.24 14.89
CA PHE A 484 19.64 13.61 13.58
C PHE A 484 19.17 14.65 12.55
N GLY A 485 20.02 14.89 11.56
CA GLY A 485 19.75 15.82 10.47
C GLY A 485 18.88 15.20 9.39
N GLY A 486 19.16 13.95 9.05
CA GLY A 486 18.40 13.23 8.04
C GLY A 486 19.10 11.98 7.52
N THR A 487 18.40 11.32 6.59
CA THR A 487 18.90 10.15 5.88
C THR A 487 18.49 10.18 4.42
N PHE A 488 19.37 9.68 3.56
CA PHE A 488 19.07 9.43 2.15
C PHE A 488 19.81 8.18 1.67
N CYS A 489 19.31 7.56 0.61
CA CYS A 489 19.82 6.29 0.11
C CYS A 489 20.40 6.47 -1.29
N VAL A 490 21.58 5.91 -1.54
CA VAL A 490 22.17 5.80 -2.88
C VAL A 490 21.95 4.37 -3.35
N LEU A 491 21.23 4.20 -4.46
CA LEU A 491 21.09 2.91 -5.12
C LEU A 491 22.26 2.71 -6.08
N GLY A 492 22.89 1.53 -6.01
CA GLY A 492 24.01 1.19 -6.88
C GLY A 492 24.47 -0.26 -6.73
N GLY A 493 25.39 -0.67 -7.59
CA GLY A 493 25.93 -2.02 -7.61
C GLY A 493 27.20 -2.14 -8.44
N GLN A 494 27.86 -3.30 -8.35
CA GLN A 494 29.01 -3.59 -9.21
C GLN A 494 28.57 -3.57 -10.68
N HIS A 495 29.36 -3.00 -11.59
CA HIS A 495 29.00 -2.86 -13.02
C HIS A 495 27.83 -1.92 -13.33
N GLU A 496 27.45 -1.03 -12.39
CA GLU A 496 26.62 0.12 -12.73
C GLU A 496 27.34 1.06 -13.72
N MET A 497 26.57 1.79 -14.54
CA MET A 497 27.14 2.87 -15.32
C MET A 497 27.61 3.98 -14.37
N ALA A 498 28.85 4.43 -14.49
CA ALA A 498 29.35 5.53 -13.67
C ALA A 498 28.53 6.82 -13.90
N TRP A 499 28.10 7.45 -12.82
CA TRP A 499 27.30 8.67 -12.84
C TRP A 499 27.78 9.65 -11.76
N ALA A 500 27.47 10.93 -11.98
CA ALA A 500 27.61 12.00 -11.00
C ALA A 500 26.56 13.05 -11.32
N PHE A 501 25.87 13.56 -10.30
CA PHE A 501 24.93 14.65 -10.53
C PHE A 501 25.68 15.93 -10.89
N ASP A 502 25.09 16.73 -11.77
CA ASP A 502 25.58 18.06 -12.14
C ASP A 502 25.31 19.10 -11.03
N ARG A 503 24.45 18.76 -10.06
CA ARG A 503 23.98 19.65 -8.99
C ARG A 503 24.00 18.96 -7.62
N LEU A 504 23.91 19.76 -6.57
CA LEU A 504 23.84 19.27 -5.19
C LEU A 504 22.45 18.71 -4.89
N PHE A 505 22.40 17.53 -4.28
CA PHE A 505 21.19 17.02 -3.62
C PHE A 505 20.98 17.83 -2.35
N LEU A 506 19.90 18.62 -2.31
CA LEU A 506 19.53 19.45 -1.17
C LEU A 506 18.65 18.67 -0.20
N TYR A 507 19.01 18.65 1.08
CA TYR A 507 18.18 18.12 2.16
C TYR A 507 17.80 19.25 3.11
N ASP A 508 16.50 19.44 3.39
CA ASP A 508 16.02 20.49 4.28
C ASP A 508 16.33 20.18 5.75
N ILE A 509 17.24 20.97 6.34
CA ILE A 509 17.70 20.83 7.73
C ILE A 509 17.09 21.90 8.65
N SER A 510 16.20 22.75 8.15
CA SER A 510 15.62 23.88 8.89
C SER A 510 14.98 23.42 10.20
N ARG A 511 14.31 22.25 10.19
CA ARG A 511 13.71 21.65 11.38
C ARG A 511 14.75 21.23 12.42
N THR A 512 15.83 20.58 12.00
CA THR A 512 16.88 20.13 12.91
C THR A 512 17.60 21.31 13.55
N LEU A 513 17.81 22.38 12.80
CA LEU A 513 18.35 23.65 13.33
C LEU A 513 17.42 24.26 14.38
N LEU A 514 16.11 24.33 14.11
CA LEU A 514 15.13 24.79 15.10
C LEU A 514 15.12 23.93 16.38
N GLN A 515 15.27 22.61 16.26
CA GLN A 515 15.37 21.71 17.42
C GLN A 515 16.63 21.94 18.26
N LEU A 516 17.74 22.30 17.62
CA LEU A 516 19.00 22.67 18.28
C LEU A 516 19.06 24.13 18.72
N ARG A 517 18.00 24.91 18.43
CA ARG A 517 17.94 26.37 18.60
C ARG A 517 19.11 27.08 17.92
N LEU A 518 19.38 26.65 16.69
CA LEU A 518 20.37 27.24 15.80
C LEU A 518 19.68 28.02 14.68
N ASP A 519 20.25 29.16 14.34
CA ASP A 519 19.90 29.93 13.15
C ASP A 519 20.80 29.55 11.97
N ALA A 520 20.42 29.97 10.75
CA ALA A 520 21.20 29.74 9.54
C ALA A 520 22.60 30.39 9.56
N HIS A 521 22.88 31.24 10.55
CA HIS A 521 24.12 32.00 10.70
C HIS A 521 25.00 31.47 11.84
N ASP A 522 24.50 30.52 12.63
CA ASP A 522 25.27 29.91 13.70
C ASP A 522 26.23 28.85 13.15
N ASP A 523 27.39 28.69 13.79
CA ASP A 523 28.34 27.64 13.44
C ASP A 523 27.89 26.28 13.98
N PHE A 524 27.70 25.32 13.07
CA PHE A 524 27.42 23.93 13.39
C PHE A 524 28.17 22.98 12.45
N ASP A 525 28.40 21.75 12.91
CA ASP A 525 29.09 20.73 12.15
C ASP A 525 28.09 19.69 11.61
N VAL A 526 28.31 19.21 10.39
CA VAL A 526 27.52 18.11 9.80
C VAL A 526 28.36 16.83 9.83
N LYS A 527 27.98 15.87 10.66
CA LYS A 527 28.65 14.57 10.76
C LYS A 527 27.95 13.56 9.87
N VAL A 528 28.66 13.02 8.88
CA VAL A 528 28.11 12.06 7.91
C VAL A 528 28.60 10.65 8.21
N THR A 529 27.68 9.68 8.19
CA THR A 529 27.95 8.25 8.30
C THR A 529 27.36 7.54 7.09
N ILE A 530 28.17 6.75 6.39
CA ILE A 530 27.75 5.97 5.22
C ILE A 530 27.74 4.50 5.61
N MET A 531 26.58 3.84 5.50
CA MET A 531 26.43 2.41 5.79
C MET A 531 26.06 1.66 4.52
N GLY A 532 26.84 0.66 4.14
CA GLY A 532 26.46 -0.26 3.07
C GLY A 532 25.22 -1.06 3.44
N ILE A 533 24.50 -1.57 2.44
CA ILE A 533 23.35 -2.47 2.66
C ILE A 533 23.74 -3.77 3.40
N ASP A 534 25.02 -4.14 3.39
CA ASP A 534 25.58 -5.27 4.16
C ASP A 534 25.79 -4.95 5.64
N GLY A 535 25.47 -3.73 6.07
CA GLY A 535 25.61 -3.23 7.45
C GLY A 535 27.01 -2.73 7.78
N LYS A 536 27.97 -2.74 6.85
CA LYS A 536 29.32 -2.23 7.11
C LYS A 536 29.41 -0.73 6.90
N SER A 537 30.16 -0.07 7.77
CA SER A 537 30.50 1.35 7.61
C SER A 537 31.46 1.54 6.43
N LEU A 538 31.15 2.50 5.57
CA LEU A 538 31.95 2.86 4.41
C LEU A 538 32.75 4.14 4.67
N PRO A 539 33.91 4.33 4.02
CA PRO A 539 34.72 5.54 4.19
C PRO A 539 33.93 6.80 3.84
N THR A 540 33.96 7.80 4.71
CA THR A 540 33.30 9.09 4.48
C THR A 540 33.89 9.85 3.28
N THR A 541 35.11 9.51 2.86
CA THR A 541 35.78 10.07 1.67
C THR A 541 35.10 9.72 0.34
N LEU A 542 34.14 8.78 0.35
CA LEU A 542 33.34 8.46 -0.83
C LEU A 542 32.51 9.66 -1.30
N LEU A 543 32.05 10.50 -0.38
CA LEU A 543 31.30 11.73 -0.65
C LEU A 543 32.06 12.95 -0.13
N PRO A 544 32.16 14.04 -0.91
CA PRO A 544 32.69 15.30 -0.40
C PRO A 544 31.87 15.83 0.79
N PRO A 545 32.46 16.68 1.66
CA PRO A 545 31.73 17.34 2.73
C PRO A 545 30.49 18.10 2.20
N PRO A 546 29.37 18.07 2.92
CA PRO A 546 28.16 18.78 2.50
C PRO A 546 28.35 20.29 2.55
N THR A 547 27.69 21.00 1.63
CA THR A 547 27.65 22.48 1.59
C THR A 547 26.36 22.97 2.25
N ILE A 548 26.44 23.94 3.16
CA ILE A 548 25.24 24.56 3.74
C ILE A 548 24.76 25.69 2.83
N LEU A 549 23.47 25.66 2.48
CA LEU A 549 22.85 26.62 1.57
C LEU A 549 21.63 27.24 2.23
N PHE A 550 21.64 28.56 2.39
CA PHE A 550 20.46 29.33 2.75
C PHE A 550 19.77 29.81 1.47
N LYS A 551 18.51 29.44 1.29
CA LYS A 551 17.68 29.94 0.19
C LYS A 551 16.61 30.87 0.76
N PRO A 552 16.74 32.19 0.62
CA PRO A 552 15.69 33.12 1.05
C PRO A 552 14.44 32.94 0.20
N GLY A 553 13.29 33.24 0.79
CA GLY A 553 11.98 33.16 0.17
C GLY A 553 11.73 34.35 -0.70
N THR A 554 11.26 34.11 -1.91
CA THR A 554 10.77 35.19 -2.77
C THR A 554 9.32 35.54 -2.39
N GLY A 555 9.18 36.27 -1.27
CA GLY A 555 7.93 36.91 -0.89
C GLY A 555 7.96 38.38 -1.31
N THR A 556 7.16 38.75 -2.31
CA THR A 556 6.72 40.14 -2.50
C THR A 556 6.18 40.66 -1.18
N GLN A 557 6.77 41.73 -0.64
CA GLN A 557 6.13 42.54 0.40
C GLN A 557 4.73 42.91 -0.09
N LEU A 558 3.71 42.26 0.45
CA LEU A 558 2.40 42.87 0.56
C LEU A 558 2.58 44.00 1.57
N THR A 559 2.85 45.19 1.03
CA THR A 559 2.74 46.47 1.73
C THR A 559 1.48 46.49 2.57
N ARG A 560 1.64 46.74 3.88
CA ARG A 560 0.61 47.37 4.69
C ARG A 560 0.96 48.84 4.85
#